data_AF-A0A7X3VLB1-F1
#
_entry.id   AF-A0A7X3VLB1-F1
#
_cell.length_a   1.000
_cell.length_b   1.000
_cell.length_c   1.000
_cell.angle_alpha   90.00
_cell.angle_beta   90.00
_cell.angle_gamma   90.00
#
_symmetry.space_group_name_H-M   'P 1'
#
loop_
_entity.id
_entity.type
_entity.pdbx_description
1 polymer ?
#
loop_
_entity_poly.entity_id
_entity_poly.type
_entity_poly.pdbx_seq_one_letter_code
_entity_poly.pdbx_strand_id
1 'polypeptide(L)'
;MMSKTSRIRDNNLYDTVADFLKDKIQDGASLSFVSAYFTINAFNALRDSLTGIDNLRFLFGEPDAVGGMDPSKTESKAFRFTEEGLGLRREVYNSQQTYN
;
A
#
# COMPACT_ATOMS: atom_id res chain seq x y z
N MET A 1 11.21 29.55 13.36
CA MET A 1 10.92 28.41 12.47
C MET A 1 11.78 27.23 12.91
N MET A 2 11.20 26.14 13.42
CA MET A 2 11.96 24.96 13.80
C MET A 2 12.55 24.28 12.56
N SER A 3 13.83 23.91 12.64
CA SER A 3 14.55 23.18 11.61
C SER A 3 13.86 21.84 11.32
N LYS A 4 13.29 21.67 10.12
CA LYS A 4 12.63 20.44 9.64
C LYS A 4 13.66 19.38 9.22
N THR A 5 14.58 19.00 10.11
CA THR A 5 15.68 18.07 9.82
C THR A 5 15.40 16.62 10.19
N SER A 6 14.22 16.31 10.76
CA SER A 6 13.86 14.94 11.08
C SER A 6 13.81 14.07 9.81
N ARG A 7 14.25 12.82 9.92
CA ARG A 7 14.07 11.79 8.87
C ARG A 7 12.76 11.02 9.03
N ILE A 8 12.02 11.27 10.10
CA ILE A 8 10.73 10.65 10.40
C ILE A 8 9.63 11.59 9.90
N ARG A 9 8.59 11.02 9.29
CA ARG A 9 7.33 11.68 8.94
C ARG A 9 6.22 10.91 9.64
N ASP A 10 5.48 11.58 10.52
CA ASP A 10 4.53 10.93 11.43
C ASP A 10 3.09 11.43 11.27
N ASN A 11 2.82 12.29 10.28
CA ASN A 11 1.54 12.98 10.10
C ASN A 11 1.11 13.79 11.34
N ASN A 12 2.06 14.24 12.15
CA ASN A 12 1.81 15.04 13.33
C ASN A 12 2.90 16.11 13.49
N LEU A 13 3.90 15.85 14.35
CA LEU A 13 4.92 16.84 14.70
C LEU A 13 5.94 17.04 13.57
N TYR A 14 6.14 16.03 12.72
CA TYR A 14 7.15 16.02 11.68
C TYR A 14 6.56 16.11 10.27
N ASP A 15 5.49 16.87 10.08
CA ASP A 15 4.73 17.00 8.83
C ASP A 15 4.14 15.67 8.31
N THR A 16 3.41 15.76 7.20
CA THR A 16 2.79 14.61 6.57
C THR A 16 3.78 13.83 5.69
N VAL A 17 3.59 12.51 5.65
CA VAL A 17 4.30 11.63 4.70
C VAL A 17 3.94 12.02 3.26
N ALA A 18 2.69 12.42 3.02
CA ALA A 18 2.20 12.75 1.68
C ALA A 18 2.93 13.98 1.10
N ASP A 19 3.02 15.07 1.86
CA ASP A 19 3.69 16.29 1.41
C ASP A 19 5.19 16.06 1.23
N PHE A 20 5.79 15.27 2.12
CA PHE A 20 7.17 14.85 1.97
C PHE A 20 7.41 14.08 0.67
N LEU A 21 6.55 13.13 0.33
CA LEU A 21 6.68 12.36 -0.91
C LEU A 21 6.46 13.26 -2.14
N LYS A 22 5.48 14.17 -2.11
CA LYS A 22 5.24 15.13 -3.20
C LYS A 22 6.44 16.04 -3.46
N ASP A 23 7.14 16.47 -2.42
CA ASP A 23 8.35 17.30 -2.53
C ASP A 23 9.57 16.53 -3.07
N LYS A 24 9.61 15.21 -2.87
CA LYS A 24 10.79 14.38 -3.19
C LYS A 24 10.65 13.56 -4.47
N ILE A 25 9.45 13.22 -4.88
CA ILE A 25 9.21 12.50 -6.12
C ILE A 25 9.46 13.46 -7.28
N GLN A 26 10.33 13.05 -8.19
CA GLN A 26 10.68 13.79 -9.39
C GLN A 26 10.18 13.04 -10.62
N ASP A 27 9.92 13.78 -11.69
CA ASP A 27 9.59 13.18 -12.98
C ASP A 27 10.74 12.29 -13.47
N GLY A 28 10.41 11.15 -14.06
CA GLY A 28 11.37 10.12 -14.47
C GLY A 28 12.01 9.34 -13.32
N ALA A 29 11.57 9.51 -12.08
CA ALA A 29 12.16 8.78 -10.96
C ALA A 29 11.85 7.28 -11.04
N SER A 30 12.82 6.45 -10.63
CA SER A 30 12.59 5.03 -10.31
C SER A 30 12.44 4.89 -8.79
N LEU A 31 11.22 4.64 -8.31
CA LEU A 31 10.90 4.61 -6.89
C LEU A 31 10.92 3.19 -6.33
N SER A 32 11.39 3.03 -5.09
CA SER A 32 11.28 1.79 -4.32
C SER A 32 10.75 2.07 -2.92
N PHE A 33 9.61 1.48 -2.57
CA PHE A 33 9.00 1.60 -1.23
C PHE A 33 9.04 0.26 -0.50
N VAL A 34 9.31 0.32 0.80
CA VAL A 34 9.13 -0.82 1.72
C VAL A 34 8.02 -0.44 2.69
N SER A 35 6.90 -1.15 2.67
CA SER A 35 5.79 -0.91 3.58
C SER A 35 4.90 -2.14 3.68
N ALA A 36 4.24 -2.32 4.82
CA ALA A 36 3.25 -3.39 5.01
C ALA A 36 1.99 -3.16 4.15
N TYR A 37 1.60 -1.91 3.92
CA TYR A 37 0.36 -1.56 3.21
C TYR A 37 0.51 -0.27 2.40
N PHE A 38 -0.21 -0.22 1.28
CA PHE A 38 -0.41 1.00 0.50
C PHE A 38 -1.83 1.00 -0.05
N THR A 39 -2.67 1.90 0.48
CA THR A 39 -4.10 1.91 0.17
C THR A 39 -4.38 2.71 -1.09
N ILE A 40 -5.54 2.47 -1.72
CA ILE A 40 -5.99 3.26 -2.87
C ILE A 40 -6.11 4.76 -2.55
N ASN A 41 -6.45 5.12 -1.30
CA ASN A 41 -6.53 6.51 -0.88
C ASN A 41 -5.14 7.17 -0.82
N ALA A 42 -4.11 6.43 -0.39
CA ALA A 42 -2.73 6.90 -0.42
C ALA A 42 -2.25 7.11 -1.86
N PHE A 43 -2.60 6.19 -2.77
CA PHE A 43 -2.33 6.36 -4.19
C PHE A 43 -3.03 7.61 -4.75
N ASN A 44 -4.33 7.79 -4.49
CA ASN A 44 -5.08 8.95 -4.97
C ASN A 44 -4.46 10.27 -4.49
N ALA A 45 -4.01 10.33 -3.23
CA ALA A 45 -3.36 11.51 -2.67
C ALA A 45 -2.00 11.85 -3.32
N LEU A 46 -1.35 10.87 -3.93
CA LEU A 46 -0.03 10.98 -4.57
C LEU A 46 -0.09 10.87 -6.09
N ARG A 47 -1.29 10.74 -6.67
CA ARG A 47 -1.50 10.37 -8.08
C ARG A 47 -0.70 11.22 -9.04
N ASP A 48 -0.76 12.54 -8.88
CA ASP A 48 -0.11 13.46 -9.80
C ASP A 48 1.42 13.29 -9.77
N SER A 49 2.01 13.18 -8.58
CA SER A 49 3.45 12.92 -8.41
C SER A 49 3.87 11.53 -8.91
N LEU A 50 3.02 10.51 -8.72
CA LEU A 50 3.31 9.14 -9.17
C LEU A 50 3.06 8.92 -10.66
N THR A 51 2.37 9.83 -11.35
CA THR A 51 2.10 9.69 -12.80
C THR A 51 3.33 10.04 -13.63
N GLY A 52 4.23 10.90 -13.12
CA GLY A 52 5.44 11.33 -13.81
C GLY A 52 6.65 10.40 -13.66
N ILE A 53 6.55 9.32 -12.88
CA ILE A 53 7.68 8.43 -12.58
C ILE A 53 7.87 7.35 -13.66
N ASP A 54 9.08 6.81 -13.77
CA ASP A 54 9.37 5.72 -14.71
C ASP A 54 8.82 4.38 -14.21
N ASN A 55 9.03 4.08 -12.93
CA ASN A 55 8.55 2.85 -12.30
C ASN A 55 8.44 3.00 -10.78
N LEU A 56 7.53 2.22 -10.21
CA LEU A 56 7.40 2.03 -8.76
C LEU A 56 7.58 0.55 -8.43
N ARG A 57 8.60 0.25 -7.61
CA ARG A 57 8.78 -1.05 -6.97
C ARG A 57 8.24 -0.99 -5.55
N PHE A 58 7.30 -1.86 -5.24
CA PHE A 58 6.77 -1.97 -3.88
C PHE A 58 7.20 -3.30 -3.27
N LEU A 59 7.98 -3.24 -2.21
CA LEU A 59 8.31 -4.39 -1.38
C LEU A 59 7.37 -4.39 -0.19
N PHE A 60 6.45 -5.34 -0.18
CA PHE A 60 5.64 -5.59 1.00
C PHE A 60 6.54 -6.26 2.04
N GLY A 61 6.85 -5.55 3.13
CA GLY A 61 7.44 -6.21 4.29
C GLY A 61 6.41 -7.16 4.85
N GLU A 62 6.76 -8.43 5.11
CA GLU A 62 5.84 -9.42 5.67
C GLU A 62 5.17 -8.84 6.93
N PRO A 63 3.87 -8.52 6.88
CA PRO A 63 3.12 -8.30 8.08
C PRO A 63 2.83 -9.71 8.62
N ASP A 64 2.95 -9.93 9.94
CA ASP A 64 2.47 -11.17 10.57
C ASP A 64 0.98 -11.46 10.25
N ALA A 65 0.25 -10.46 9.73
CA ALA A 65 -1.12 -10.57 9.23
C ALA A 65 -1.28 -11.16 7.79
N VAL A 66 -0.19 -11.43 7.04
CA VAL A 66 -0.23 -11.87 5.63
C VAL A 66 0.41 -13.25 5.41
N GLY A 67 0.50 -14.09 6.46
CA GLY A 67 1.08 -15.44 6.42
C GLY A 67 0.38 -16.50 5.54
N GLY A 68 -0.32 -16.11 4.47
CA GLY A 68 -1.02 -17.02 3.56
C GLY A 68 -1.15 -16.51 2.12
N MET A 69 -0.25 -15.63 1.66
CA MET A 69 -0.22 -15.16 0.28
C MET A 69 0.72 -16.01 -0.58
N ASP A 70 0.12 -16.88 -1.38
CA ASP A 70 0.78 -17.54 -2.51
C ASP A 70 0.99 -16.50 -3.64
N PRO A 71 2.24 -16.20 -4.06
CA PRO A 71 2.52 -15.22 -5.11
C PRO A 71 1.99 -15.63 -6.49
N SER A 72 1.63 -16.89 -6.69
CA SER A 72 1.02 -17.38 -7.94
C SER A 72 -0.48 -17.16 -8.02
N LYS A 73 -1.14 -16.75 -6.93
CA LYS A 73 -2.58 -16.49 -6.88
C LYS A 73 -2.85 -14.98 -6.88
N THR A 74 -2.81 -14.40 -8.08
CA THR A 74 -3.27 -13.05 -8.42
C THR A 74 -4.79 -12.89 -8.39
N GLU A 75 -5.49 -13.64 -7.54
CA GLU A 75 -6.90 -13.37 -7.31
C GLU A 75 -7.01 -12.09 -6.47
N SER A 76 -7.80 -11.13 -6.94
CA SER A 76 -8.05 -9.87 -6.25
C SER A 76 -8.71 -10.15 -4.90
N LYS A 77 -7.92 -10.42 -3.87
CA LYS A 77 -8.41 -10.56 -2.50
C LYS A 77 -8.79 -9.17 -2.04
N ALA A 78 -10.07 -8.82 -2.21
CA ALA A 78 -10.61 -7.57 -1.73
C ALA A 78 -10.48 -7.53 -0.20
N PHE A 79 -9.65 -6.66 0.34
CA PHE A 79 -9.57 -6.45 1.79
C PHE A 79 -10.71 -5.53 2.22
N ARG A 80 -11.42 -5.89 3.29
CA ARG A 80 -12.38 -5.00 3.95
C ARG A 80 -11.76 -4.51 5.25
N PHE A 81 -11.89 -3.22 5.52
CA PHE A 81 -11.73 -2.72 6.89
C PHE A 81 -12.92 -3.22 7.72
N THR A 82 -12.65 -3.99 8.77
CA THR A 82 -13.59 -4.41 9.81
C THR A 82 -13.35 -3.57 11.07
N GLU A 83 -14.25 -3.65 12.05
CA GLU A 83 -14.07 -2.97 13.35
C GLU A 83 -12.81 -3.45 14.11
N GLU A 84 -12.28 -4.62 13.74
CA GLU A 84 -11.08 -5.24 14.32
C GLU A 84 -9.80 -5.01 13.50
N GLY A 85 -9.89 -4.34 12.33
CA GLY A 85 -8.74 -4.04 11.46
C GLY A 85 -8.92 -4.50 10.01
N LEU A 86 -7.82 -4.83 9.33
CA LEU A 86 -7.85 -5.27 7.94
C LEU A 86 -8.25 -6.75 7.83
N GLY A 87 -9.43 -7.03 7.28
CA GLY A 87 -9.94 -8.39 7.06
C GLY A 87 -9.92 -8.81 5.59
N LEU A 88 -9.60 -10.07 5.32
CA LEU A 88 -9.66 -10.69 3.98
C LEU A 88 -11.11 -11.02 3.59
N ARG A 89 -11.61 -10.46 2.48
CA ARG A 89 -12.91 -10.89 1.92
C ARG A 89 -12.68 -12.15 1.07
N ARG A 90 -13.18 -13.29 1.53
CA ARG A 90 -13.15 -14.57 0.81
C ARG A 90 -14.49 -14.72 0.07
N GLU A 91 -14.53 -14.55 -1.25
CA GLU A 91 -15.68 -14.98 -2.04
C GLU A 91 -15.54 -16.48 -2.27
N VAL A 92 -16.39 -17.26 -1.59
CA VAL A 92 -16.37 -18.72 -1.72
C VAL A 92 -17.14 -19.08 -2.99
N TYR A 93 -16.45 -19.23 -4.11
CA TYR A 93 -17.01 -19.94 -5.27
C TYR A 93 -17.02 -21.44 -4.94
N ASN A 94 -18.11 -21.91 -4.34
CA ASN A 94 -18.37 -23.34 -4.21
C ASN A 94 -18.66 -23.90 -5.61
N SER A 95 -17.65 -24.46 -6.26
CA SER A 95 -17.85 -25.48 -7.29
C SER A 95 -18.41 -26.73 -6.60
N GLN A 96 -19.73 -26.81 -6.47
CA GLN A 96 -20.39 -28.08 -6.18
C GLN A 96 -20.31 -28.96 -7.43
N GLN A 97 -19.36 -29.89 -7.42
CA GLN A 97 -19.41 -31.14 -8.18
C GLN A 97 -19.29 -32.27 -7.16
N THR A 98 -20.42 -32.79 -6.69
CA THR A 98 -20.55 -34.15 -6.15
C THR A 98 -21.94 -34.69 -6.48
N TYR A 99 -21.95 -35.63 -7.43
CA TYR A 99 -22.85 -36.78 -7.63
C TYR A 99 -24.32 -36.72 -7.15
N ASN A 100 -25.24 -36.81 -8.11
CA ASN A 100 -26.31 -37.81 -8.16
C ASN A 100 -26.50 -38.27 -9.61
#